data_AF-A0A9D7QUG3-F1
#
_entry.id   AF-A0A9D7QUG3-F1
#
_cell.length_a   1.000
_cell.length_b   1.000
_cell.length_c   1.000
_cell.angle_alpha   90.00
_cell.angle_beta   90.00
_cell.angle_gamma   90.00
#
_symmetry.space_group_name_H-M   'P 1'
#
loop_
_entity.id
_entity.type
_entity.pdbx_description
1 polymer ?
#
loop_
_entity_poly.entity_id
_entity_poly.type
_entity_poly.pdbx_seq_one_letter_code
_entity_poly.pdbx_strand_id
1 'polypeptide(L)'
;MRTTIIAFATTVVLFTNCSGDDKSRKNLKRTYKVCDDLYAEVFCAFGQGAFGGSRDAEWITDSINFRLFLGSFDEIEGGFSYKCNGDTIYVMQRPDAIAGNPKDTSVTTIYKISDLKKKQNLND
;
A
#
# COMPACT_ATOMS: atom_id res chain seq x y z
N MET A 1 40.27 35.90 -24.59
CA MET A 1 39.22 34.92 -24.97
C MET A 1 38.91 34.07 -23.75
N ARG A 2 37.66 34.10 -23.28
CA ARG A 2 37.19 33.31 -22.13
C ARG A 2 36.73 31.95 -22.65
N THR A 3 37.40 30.87 -22.25
CA THR A 3 36.95 29.50 -22.56
C THR A 3 36.11 29.01 -21.41
N THR A 4 34.84 28.77 -21.71
CA THR A 4 33.75 28.36 -20.82
C THR A 4 34.04 27.01 -20.15
N ILE A 5 33.89 26.95 -18.82
CA ILE A 5 33.92 25.70 -18.05
C ILE A 5 32.61 24.95 -18.33
N ILE A 6 32.66 23.83 -19.04
CA ILE A 6 31.52 22.94 -19.19
C ILE A 6 31.51 22.01 -17.97
N ALA A 7 30.73 22.38 -16.95
CA ALA A 7 30.40 21.48 -15.86
C ALA A 7 29.40 20.45 -16.39
N PHE A 8 29.87 19.24 -16.69
CA PHE A 8 29.00 18.07 -16.89
C PHE A 8 28.45 17.67 -15.51
N ALA A 9 27.38 18.33 -15.09
CA ALA A 9 26.53 17.84 -14.02
C ALA A 9 25.72 16.67 -14.61
N THR A 10 26.32 15.48 -14.63
CA THR A 10 25.62 14.23 -14.93
C THR A 10 24.56 14.05 -13.85
N THR A 11 23.33 14.38 -14.20
CA THR A 11 22.12 14.23 -13.40
C THR A 11 22.03 12.78 -12.95
N VAL A 12 22.39 12.51 -11.70
CA VAL A 12 22.12 11.23 -11.06
C VAL A 12 20.61 11.19 -10.86
N VAL A 13 19.90 10.64 -11.85
CA VAL A 13 18.49 10.31 -11.69
C VAL A 13 18.46 9.11 -10.75
N LEU A 14 18.30 9.38 -9.47
CA LEU A 14 18.01 8.38 -8.44
C LEU A 14 16.62 7.81 -8.75
N PHE A 15 16.57 6.76 -9.56
CA PHE A 15 15.37 5.93 -9.66
C PHE A 15 15.25 5.18 -8.33
N THR A 16 14.48 5.75 -7.39
CA THR A 16 13.97 5.00 -6.24
C THR A 16 12.94 4.01 -6.76
N ASN A 17 13.43 2.91 -7.35
CA ASN A 17 12.59 1.89 -7.93
C ASN A 17 11.81 1.20 -6.82
N CYS A 18 10.50 1.21 -6.97
CA CYS A 18 9.66 0.32 -6.20
C CYS A 18 10.04 -1.13 -6.54
N SER A 19 9.94 -1.98 -5.54
CA SER A 19 10.34 -3.38 -5.60
C SER A 19 9.29 -4.17 -6.36
N GLY A 20 9.54 -4.61 -7.60
CA GLY A 20 8.57 -5.28 -8.48
C GLY A 20 7.89 -6.59 -8.00
N ASP A 21 7.84 -6.81 -6.69
CA ASP A 21 7.04 -7.78 -5.97
C ASP A 21 5.82 -7.07 -5.32
N ASP A 22 4.63 -7.52 -5.69
CA ASP A 22 3.33 -7.02 -5.20
C ASP A 22 3.13 -7.17 -3.67
N LYS A 23 3.98 -7.93 -2.97
CA LYS A 23 3.98 -8.09 -1.51
C LYS A 23 5.17 -7.42 -0.82
N SER A 24 5.99 -6.68 -1.54
CA SER A 24 7.19 -6.12 -0.93
C SER A 24 6.86 -5.08 0.13
N ARG A 25 7.60 -5.17 1.24
CA ARG A 25 7.51 -4.28 2.41
C ARG A 25 8.65 -3.25 2.49
N LYS A 26 9.40 -3.08 1.40
CA LYS A 26 10.65 -2.28 1.42
C LYS A 26 10.43 -0.78 1.30
N ASN A 27 9.41 -0.36 0.56
CA ASN A 27 9.19 1.05 0.21
C ASN A 27 7.91 1.56 0.87
N LEU A 28 7.95 1.81 2.17
CA LEU A 28 6.80 2.35 2.90
C LEU A 28 6.46 3.75 2.36
N LYS A 29 5.25 3.91 1.82
CA LYS A 29 4.72 5.21 1.37
C LYS A 29 4.02 5.95 2.50
N ARG A 30 3.14 5.26 3.20
CA ARG A 30 2.34 5.84 4.28
C ARG A 30 1.86 4.79 5.27
N THR A 31 1.65 5.24 6.50
CA THR A 31 0.95 4.50 7.55
C THR A 31 -0.16 5.39 8.08
N TYR A 32 -1.33 4.82 8.30
CA TYR A 32 -2.45 5.55 8.87
C TYR A 32 -3.27 4.69 9.82
N LYS A 33 -3.83 5.35 10.83
CA LYS A 33 -4.66 4.69 11.84
C LYS A 33 -6.00 4.30 11.22
N VAL A 34 -6.39 3.05 11.43
CA VAL A 34 -7.64 2.46 10.94
C VAL A 34 -8.64 2.35 12.09
N CYS A 35 -8.20 1.82 13.22
CA CYS A 35 -8.96 1.68 14.47
C CYS A 35 -8.03 1.92 15.66
N ASP A 36 -8.52 1.87 16.90
CA ASP A 36 -7.77 2.31 18.09
C ASP A 36 -6.35 1.74 18.20
N ASP A 37 -6.17 0.47 17.81
CA ASP A 37 -4.87 -0.23 17.80
C ASP A 37 -4.56 -0.90 16.45
N LEU A 38 -5.15 -0.42 15.35
CA LEU A 38 -4.91 -0.96 14.01
C LEU A 38 -4.45 0.12 13.05
N TYR A 39 -3.49 -0.26 12.23
CA TYR A 39 -2.86 0.59 11.23
C TYR A 39 -2.91 -0.09 9.87
N ALA A 40 -3.12 0.71 8.85
CA ALA A 40 -2.88 0.34 7.48
C ALA A 40 -1.52 0.88 7.06
N GLU A 41 -0.71 0.03 6.46
CA GLU A 41 0.58 0.37 5.88
C GLU A 41 0.51 0.17 4.37
N VAL A 42 0.83 1.23 3.63
CA VAL A 42 0.86 1.20 2.17
C VAL A 42 2.31 1.27 1.73
N PHE A 43 2.72 0.27 0.96
CA PHE A 43 4.05 0.17 0.37
C PHE A 43 3.95 0.37 -1.14
N CYS A 44 4.93 1.05 -1.73
CA CYS A 44 5.05 1.06 -3.17
C CYS A 44 5.55 -0.31 -3.63
N ALA A 45 4.64 -1.10 -4.21
CA ALA A 45 4.98 -2.35 -4.87
C ALA A 45 5.68 -2.03 -6.20
N PHE A 46 5.10 -1.20 -7.04
CA PHE A 46 5.66 -0.94 -8.36
C PHE A 46 5.50 0.51 -8.78
N GLY A 47 6.50 1.07 -9.46
CA GLY A 47 6.45 2.44 -9.95
C GLY A 47 7.35 2.57 -11.17
N GLN A 48 6.80 3.00 -12.31
CA GLN A 48 7.52 3.13 -13.58
C GLN A 48 8.06 4.56 -13.86
N GLY A 49 8.22 5.40 -12.83
CA GLY A 49 8.71 6.77 -12.99
C GLY A 49 7.67 7.70 -13.63
N ALA A 50 8.13 8.76 -14.31
CA ALA A 50 7.32 9.92 -14.70
C ALA A 50 6.13 9.65 -15.64
N PHE A 51 6.06 8.46 -16.27
CA PHE A 51 5.08 8.15 -17.31
C PHE A 51 4.35 6.82 -17.14
N GLY A 52 4.54 6.10 -16.03
CA GLY A 52 3.80 4.85 -15.82
C GLY A 52 3.16 4.75 -14.45
N GLY A 53 2.07 3.99 -14.37
CA GLY A 53 1.26 3.83 -13.16
C GLY A 53 2.06 3.28 -12.00
N SER A 54 1.70 3.72 -10.79
CA SER A 54 2.23 3.17 -9.54
C SER A 54 1.24 2.21 -8.93
N ARG A 55 1.69 0.98 -8.67
CA ARG A 55 0.94 0.00 -7.89
C ARG A 55 1.41 0.04 -6.45
N ASP A 56 0.45 0.14 -5.57
CA ASP A 56 0.65 0.12 -4.13
C ASP A 56 0.16 -1.21 -3.57
N ALA A 57 0.74 -1.62 -2.45
CA ALA A 57 0.42 -2.81 -1.69
C ALA A 57 0.03 -2.40 -0.28
N GLU A 58 -1.12 -2.87 0.20
CA GLU A 58 -1.63 -2.48 1.52
C GLU A 58 -1.72 -3.67 2.46
N TRP A 59 -1.27 -3.40 3.68
CA TRP A 59 -1.22 -4.34 4.78
C TRP A 59 -1.97 -3.75 5.96
N ILE A 60 -2.63 -4.60 6.73
CA ILE A 60 -3.18 -4.23 8.02
C ILE A 60 -2.38 -4.86 9.15
N THR A 61 -2.10 -4.07 10.18
CA THR A 61 -1.25 -4.48 11.30
C THR A 61 -1.70 -3.82 12.60
N ASP A 62 -1.40 -4.47 13.72
CA ASP A 62 -1.45 -3.83 15.04
C ASP A 62 -0.06 -3.42 15.55
N SER A 63 0.92 -3.33 14.64
CA SER A 63 2.34 -2.97 14.84
C SER A 63 3.18 -3.94 15.69
N ILE A 64 2.55 -4.78 16.51
CA ILE A 64 3.24 -5.66 17.46
C ILE A 64 3.00 -7.11 17.09
N ASN A 65 1.74 -7.46 16.84
CA ASN A 65 1.34 -8.83 16.71
C ASN A 65 1.33 -9.26 15.24
N PHE A 66 0.39 -8.78 14.45
CA PHE A 66 0.21 -9.29 13.09
C PHE A 66 0.47 -8.23 12.03
N ARG A 67 0.78 -8.70 10.82
CA ARG A 67 0.75 -7.89 9.60
C ARG A 67 0.15 -8.75 8.49
N LEU A 68 -1.05 -8.41 8.07
CA LEU A 68 -1.85 -9.16 7.09
C LEU A 68 -1.85 -8.41 5.75
N PHE A 69 -1.46 -9.08 4.67
CA PHE A 69 -1.56 -8.54 3.32
C PHE A 69 -3.02 -8.52 2.87
N LEU A 70 -3.50 -7.36 2.42
CA LEU A 70 -4.87 -7.22 1.90
C LEU A 70 -4.90 -7.33 0.38
N GLY A 71 -3.89 -6.78 -0.29
CA GLY A 71 -3.78 -6.81 -1.75
C GLY A 71 -2.96 -5.66 -2.29
N SER A 72 -2.81 -5.63 -3.61
CA SER A 72 -2.23 -4.52 -4.36
C SER A 72 -3.27 -3.84 -5.24
N PHE A 73 -3.10 -2.54 -5.50
CA PHE A 73 -4.01 -1.70 -6.27
C PHE A 73 -3.24 -0.61 -7.00
N ASP A 74 -3.82 -0.03 -8.05
CA ASP A 74 -3.31 1.21 -8.63
C ASP A 74 -3.71 2.39 -7.73
N GLU A 75 -2.75 3.24 -7.36
CA GLU A 75 -2.97 4.36 -6.44
C GLU A 75 -4.07 5.32 -6.93
N ILE A 76 -4.22 5.49 -8.25
CA ILE A 76 -5.21 6.38 -8.85
C ILE A 76 -6.61 5.75 -8.82
N GLU A 77 -6.67 4.43 -8.95
CA GLU A 77 -7.93 3.74 -9.25
C GLU A 77 -8.59 3.13 -8.01
N GLY A 78 -7.82 2.69 -7.00
CA GLY A 78 -8.37 1.82 -5.96
C GLY A 78 -7.85 2.02 -4.53
N GLY A 79 -7.83 0.90 -3.81
CA GLY A 79 -7.37 0.82 -2.43
C GLY A 79 -8.39 0.17 -1.51
N PHE A 80 -8.10 0.21 -0.22
CA PHE A 80 -9.00 -0.34 0.79
C PHE A 80 -9.65 0.76 1.63
N SER A 81 -10.74 0.39 2.29
CA SER A 81 -11.46 1.21 3.26
C SER A 81 -11.94 0.31 4.38
N TYR A 82 -12.16 0.90 5.55
CA TYR A 82 -12.29 0.13 6.78
C TYR A 82 -13.43 0.63 7.66
N LYS A 83 -14.04 -0.30 8.38
CA LYS A 83 -14.94 -0.03 9.49
C LYS A 83 -14.61 -0.96 10.64
N CYS A 84 -14.64 -0.46 11.87
CA CYS A 84 -14.47 -1.27 13.07
C CYS A 84 -15.74 -1.34 13.90
N ASN A 85 -15.95 -2.49 14.52
CA ASN A 85 -16.99 -2.72 15.52
C ASN A 85 -16.45 -3.69 16.58
N GLY A 86 -15.92 -3.15 17.67
CA GLY A 86 -15.28 -3.94 18.73
C GLY A 86 -14.14 -4.80 18.18
N ASP A 87 -14.25 -6.12 18.35
CA ASP A 87 -13.27 -7.11 17.89
C ASP A 87 -13.36 -7.43 16.38
N THR A 88 -14.21 -6.72 15.63
CA THR A 88 -14.42 -6.99 14.20
C THR A 88 -13.93 -5.84 13.35
N ILE A 89 -13.17 -6.15 12.31
CA ILE A 89 -12.85 -5.23 11.22
C ILE A 89 -13.48 -5.68 9.91
N TYR A 90 -14.11 -4.73 9.23
CA TYR A 90 -14.64 -4.86 7.89
C TYR A 90 -13.67 -4.17 6.93
N VAL A 91 -13.11 -4.94 5.99
CA VAL A 91 -12.22 -4.44 4.93
C VAL A 91 -13.02 -4.44 3.63
N MET A 92 -13.16 -3.27 3.03
CA MET A 92 -13.92 -3.05 1.80
C MET A 92 -12.96 -2.58 0.71
N GLN A 93 -12.85 -3.33 -0.38
CA GLN A 93 -12.08 -2.90 -1.54
C GLN A 93 -12.85 -1.79 -2.27
N ARG A 94 -12.18 -0.68 -2.54
CA ARG A 94 -12.72 0.42 -3.35
C ARG A 94 -12.57 0.03 -4.82
N PRO A 95 -13.67 -0.03 -5.59
CA PRO A 95 -13.60 -0.39 -7.01
C PRO A 95 -12.89 0.70 -7.80
N ASP A 96 -12.27 0.28 -8.90
CA ASP A 96 -11.57 1.15 -9.84
C ASP A 96 -12.53 2.23 -10.37
N ALA A 97 -12.20 3.51 -10.16
CA ALA A 97 -13.07 4.63 -10.54
C ALA A 97 -13.40 4.68 -12.06
N ILE A 98 -12.61 3.99 -12.90
CA ILE A 98 -12.77 3.92 -14.36
C ILE A 98 -13.74 2.79 -14.78
N ALA A 99 -13.86 1.72 -14.00
CA ALA A 99 -14.82 0.64 -14.22
C ALA A 99 -16.19 1.04 -13.64
N GLY A 100 -16.92 1.86 -14.39
CA GLY A 100 -18.09 2.59 -13.91
C GLY A 100 -19.17 1.74 -13.21
N ASN A 101 -19.13 1.70 -11.88
CA ASN A 101 -20.29 1.89 -11.01
C ASN A 101 -19.85 2.02 -9.54
N PRO A 102 -20.06 3.17 -8.87
CA PRO A 102 -19.72 3.34 -7.44
C PRO A 102 -20.52 2.44 -6.48
N LYS A 103 -21.44 1.63 -6.99
CA LYS A 103 -22.25 0.65 -6.24
C LYS A 103 -21.61 -0.73 -6.13
N ASP A 104 -20.56 -1.04 -6.89
CA ASP A 104 -19.83 -2.30 -6.78
C ASP A 104 -18.74 -2.22 -5.71
N THR A 105 -19.12 -1.89 -4.47
CA THR A 105 -18.27 -2.15 -3.30
C THR A 105 -18.16 -3.67 -3.16
N SER A 106 -17.19 -4.26 -3.86
CA SER A 106 -17.36 -5.60 -4.44
C SER A 106 -16.87 -6.74 -3.54
N VAL A 107 -16.09 -6.47 -2.49
CA VAL A 107 -15.74 -7.52 -1.51
C VAL A 107 -15.59 -6.88 -0.14
N THR A 108 -16.46 -7.30 0.79
CA THR A 108 -16.25 -7.05 2.23
C THR A 108 -15.63 -8.31 2.82
N THR A 109 -14.35 -8.23 3.19
CA THR A 109 -13.73 -9.28 4.01
C THR A 109 -13.84 -8.89 5.48
N ILE A 110 -14.32 -9.80 6.30
CA ILE A 110 -14.52 -9.59 7.73
C ILE A 110 -13.47 -10.38 8.49
N TYR A 111 -12.74 -9.71 9.38
CA TYR A 111 -11.78 -10.34 10.27
C TYR A 111 -12.13 -10.07 11.73
N LYS A 112 -11.93 -11.09 12.57
CA LYS A 112 -11.83 -10.91 14.01
C LYS A 112 -10.39 -10.53 14.37
N ILE A 113 -10.23 -9.41 15.07
CA ILE A 113 -8.91 -8.88 15.44
C ILE A 113 -8.21 -9.87 16.37
N SER A 114 -8.94 -10.43 17.33
CA SER A 114 -8.46 -11.48 18.22
C SER A 114 -7.91 -12.70 17.49
N ASP A 115 -8.50 -13.09 16.36
CA ASP A 115 -8.02 -14.22 15.57
C ASP A 115 -6.80 -13.86 14.72
N LEU A 116 -6.71 -12.62 14.23
CA LEU A 116 -5.50 -12.13 13.55
C LEU A 116 -4.29 -12.11 14.50
N LYS A 117 -4.49 -11.65 15.74
CA LYS A 117 -3.44 -11.66 16.77
C LYS A 117 -2.93 -13.08 17.09
N LYS A 118 -3.80 -14.09 17.05
CA LYS A 118 -3.41 -15.50 17.23
C LYS A 118 -2.65 -16.10 16.05
N LYS A 119 -2.77 -15.53 14.85
CA LYS A 119 -2.07 -16.01 13.64
C LYS A 119 -0.59 -15.62 13.59
N GLN A 120 -0.11 -14.87 14.58
CA GLN A 120 1.33 -14.76 14.83
C GLN A 120 1.98 -16.14 14.95
N ASN A 121 3.16 -16.29 14.37
CA ASN A 121 4.04 -17.47 14.37
C ASN A 121 4.02 -18.37 13.12
N LEU A 122 3.46 -17.96 11.98
CA LEU A 122 3.43 -18.87 10.81
C LEU A 122 4.10 -18.43 9.51
N ASN A 123 4.50 -17.17 9.30
CA ASN A 123 5.22 -16.83 8.05
C ASN A 123 6.12 -15.60 8.23
N ASP A 124 7.38 -15.84 8.55
CA ASP A 124 8.52 -15.05 8.06
C ASP A 124 9.21 -15.84 6.94
#